data_AF-A0A7Y2H6V7-F1
#
_entry.id   AF-A0A7Y2H6V7-F1
#
_cell.length_a   1.000
_cell.length_b   1.000
_cell.length_c   1.000
_cell.angle_alpha   90.00
_cell.angle_beta   90.00
_cell.angle_gamma   90.00
#
_symmetry.space_group_name_H-M   'P 1'
#
loop_
_entity.id
_entity.type
_entity.pdbx_description
1 polymer ?
#
loop_
_entity_poly.entity_id
_entity_poly.type
_entity_poly.pdbx_seq_one_letter_code
_entity_poly.pdbx_strand_id
1 'polypeptide(L)'
;VAVTAGFYTLTVNFNDNTYTLESSDLWGIVGSGYNDWGNAGPDFMFTPLTADVWIAENVTLVDGLIKFRINEDWGVNLGDDGADGTLEEGGADIAVTAGTYDIMLDFSDTAPTYTLITK
;
A
#
# COMPACT_ATOMS: atom_id res chain seq x y z
N VAL A 1 8.73 18.05 19.39
CA VAL A 1 7.36 17.59 19.05
C VAL A 1 7.11 16.31 19.82
N ALA A 2 6.05 16.24 20.62
CA ALA A 2 5.62 14.96 21.19
C ALA A 2 5.03 14.13 20.03
N VAL A 3 5.55 12.93 19.80
CA VAL A 3 5.09 12.03 18.75
C VAL A 3 4.45 10.81 19.39
N THR A 4 3.34 10.36 18.84
CA THR A 4 2.73 9.07 19.16
C THR A 4 3.24 8.02 18.18
N ALA A 5 3.11 6.73 18.50
CA ALA A 5 3.38 5.69 17.51
C ALA A 5 2.36 5.81 16.37
N GLY A 6 2.83 5.70 15.13
CA GLY A 6 1.99 5.82 13.93
C GLY A 6 2.80 6.22 12.70
N PHE A 7 2.09 6.39 11.58
CA PHE A 7 2.66 6.77 10.31
C PHE A 7 2.53 8.27 10.09
N TYR A 8 3.56 8.88 9.51
CA TYR A 8 3.67 10.31 9.36
C TYR A 8 4.31 10.70 8.03
N THR A 9 3.80 11.77 7.43
CA THR A 9 4.47 12.49 6.36
C THR A 9 5.47 13.47 6.96
N LEU A 10 6.75 13.30 6.62
CA LEU A 10 7.83 14.22 6.98
C LEU A 10 8.10 15.16 5.81
N THR A 11 7.81 16.46 6.00
CA THR A 11 8.21 17.50 5.04
C THR A 11 9.43 18.23 5.56
N VAL A 12 10.51 18.28 4.77
CA VAL A 12 11.74 18.99 5.12
C VAL A 12 11.94 20.19 4.19
N ASN A 13 12.12 21.37 4.76
CA ASN A 13 12.47 22.58 4.04
C ASN A 13 13.93 22.95 4.33
N PHE A 14 14.80 22.74 3.35
CA PHE A 14 16.23 23.02 3.45
C PHE A 14 16.60 24.51 3.34
N ASN A 15 15.73 25.36 2.77
CA ASN A 15 16.00 26.79 2.72
C ASN A 15 15.89 27.42 4.11
N ASP A 16 14.89 26.97 4.88
CA ASP A 16 14.60 27.51 6.21
C ASP A 16 15.15 26.62 7.34
N ASN A 17 15.72 25.47 7.02
CA ASN A 17 16.13 24.41 7.96
C ASN A 17 15.00 24.02 8.93
N THR A 18 13.78 23.88 8.41
CA THR A 18 12.60 23.49 9.17
C THR A 18 12.06 22.15 8.69
N TYR A 19 11.23 21.52 9.53
CA TYR A 19 10.48 20.32 9.15
C TYR A 19 9.07 20.36 9.74
N THR A 20 8.13 19.69 9.08
CA THR A 20 6.81 19.36 9.64
C THR A 20 6.62 17.85 9.69
N LEU A 21 5.82 17.41 10.66
CA LEU A 21 5.45 16.02 10.83
C LEU A 21 3.94 15.96 10.99
N GLU A 22 3.26 15.34 10.02
CA GLU A 22 1.81 15.26 9.98
C GLU A 22 1.40 13.79 9.94
N SER A 23 0.45 13.39 10.77
CA SER A 23 -0.08 12.02 10.74
C SER A 23 -0.69 11.76 9.37
N SER A 24 -0.37 10.62 8.78
CA SER A 24 -0.89 10.23 7.47
C SER A 24 -1.27 8.77 7.49
N ASP A 25 -2.37 8.47 6.80
CA ASP A 25 -2.69 7.11 6.42
C ASP A 25 -1.83 6.72 5.23
N LEU A 26 -1.16 5.58 5.31
CA LEU A 26 -0.31 5.05 4.26
C LEU A 26 -0.76 3.65 3.90
N TRP A 27 -0.99 3.44 2.60
CA TRP A 27 -1.28 2.11 2.07
C TRP A 27 -0.02 1.24 2.07
N GLY A 28 -0.21 -0.04 2.37
CA GLY A 28 0.83 -1.06 2.40
C GLY A 28 0.38 -2.34 1.72
N ILE A 29 1.33 -3.08 1.14
CA ILE A 29 1.13 -4.43 0.62
C ILE A 29 1.50 -5.44 1.71
N VAL A 30 0.60 -6.38 1.97
CA VAL A 30 0.75 -7.44 2.96
C VAL A 30 0.33 -8.78 2.35
N GLY A 31 0.93 -9.89 2.77
CA GLY A 31 0.41 -11.21 2.39
C GLY A 31 1.43 -12.33 2.35
N SER A 32 0.98 -13.55 2.10
CA SER A 32 1.88 -14.69 1.87
C SER A 32 2.75 -14.52 0.62
N GLY A 33 2.29 -13.73 -0.35
CA GLY A 33 3.07 -13.33 -1.53
C GLY A 33 4.15 -12.26 -1.26
N TYR A 34 4.22 -11.70 -0.04
CA TYR A 34 5.17 -10.64 0.30
C TYR A 34 5.86 -10.81 1.67
N ASN A 35 5.13 -10.69 2.78
CA ASN A 35 5.69 -10.63 4.14
C ASN A 35 5.02 -11.59 5.15
N ASP A 36 4.47 -12.72 4.68
CA ASP A 36 3.76 -13.70 5.52
C ASP A 36 2.73 -13.06 6.44
N TRP A 37 1.85 -12.25 5.86
CA TRP A 37 0.78 -11.55 6.58
C TRP A 37 1.28 -10.61 7.70
N GLY A 38 2.49 -10.07 7.56
CA GLY A 38 3.17 -9.21 8.53
C GLY A 38 4.10 -9.94 9.49
N ASN A 39 4.17 -11.27 9.46
CA ASN A 39 5.09 -12.03 10.32
C ASN A 39 6.54 -11.96 9.87
N ALA A 40 6.80 -11.62 8.60
CA ALA A 40 8.15 -11.52 8.04
C ALA A 40 8.65 -10.07 7.90
N GLY A 41 7.96 -9.09 8.47
CA GLY A 41 8.37 -7.68 8.45
C GLY A 41 7.21 -6.73 8.12
N PRO A 42 7.51 -5.42 8.00
CA PRO A 42 6.50 -4.41 7.69
C PRO A 42 5.93 -4.60 6.29
N ASP A 43 4.84 -3.90 6.01
CA ASP A 43 4.24 -3.88 4.68
C ASP A 43 5.13 -3.15 3.67
N PHE A 44 4.94 -3.44 2.38
CA PHE A 44 5.54 -2.60 1.34
C PHE A 44 4.72 -1.31 1.23
N MET A 45 5.28 -0.18 1.63
CA MET A 45 4.55 1.08 1.64
C MET A 45 4.41 1.67 0.24
N PHE A 46 3.19 2.11 -0.10
CA PHE A 46 2.95 2.91 -1.29
C PHE A 46 3.39 4.36 -1.09
N THR A 47 3.71 5.02 -2.20
CA THR A 47 3.91 6.47 -2.27
C THR A 47 2.71 7.09 -2.98
N PRO A 48 2.15 8.20 -2.47
CA PRO A 48 1.10 8.92 -3.19
C PRO A 48 1.66 9.54 -4.46
N LEU A 49 1.08 9.22 -5.61
CA LEU A 49 1.41 9.80 -6.92
C LEU A 49 0.55 11.04 -7.18
N THR A 50 -0.73 10.96 -6.84
CA THR A 50 -1.69 12.08 -6.85
C THR A 50 -2.53 12.04 -5.56
N ALA A 51 -3.61 12.82 -5.49
CA ALA A 51 -4.55 12.73 -4.36
C ALA A 51 -5.21 11.35 -4.26
N ASP A 52 -5.50 10.72 -5.40
CA ASP A 52 -6.31 9.50 -5.48
C ASP A 52 -5.52 8.29 -6.00
N VAL A 53 -4.28 8.48 -6.46
CA VAL A 53 -3.45 7.42 -7.04
C VAL A 53 -2.21 7.18 -6.20
N TRP A 54 -1.94 5.91 -5.90
CA TRP A 54 -0.80 5.45 -5.11
C TRP A 54 0.03 4.46 -5.91
N ILE A 55 1.35 4.53 -5.78
CA ILE A 55 2.27 3.62 -6.47
C ILE A 55 3.28 2.98 -5.52
N ALA A 56 3.50 1.68 -5.70
CA ALA A 56 4.56 0.91 -5.08
C ALA A 56 5.46 0.38 -6.20
N GLU A 57 6.70 0.86 -6.27
CA GLU A 57 7.62 0.52 -7.35
C GLU A 57 8.61 -0.58 -6.95
N ASN A 58 8.93 -1.49 -7.88
CA ASN A 58 9.90 -2.57 -7.69
C ASN A 58 9.57 -3.53 -6.53
N VAL A 59 8.29 -3.83 -6.33
CA VAL A 59 7.83 -4.80 -5.33
C VAL A 59 8.23 -6.20 -5.77
N THR A 60 9.07 -6.88 -4.99
CA THR A 60 9.39 -8.29 -5.23
C THR A 60 8.37 -9.17 -4.52
N LEU A 61 7.62 -9.95 -5.30
CA LEU A 61 6.62 -10.89 -4.81
C LEU A 61 7.06 -12.35 -5.04
N VAL A 62 6.49 -13.25 -4.24
CA VAL A 62 6.53 -14.70 -4.46
C VAL A 62 5.14 -15.21 -4.82
N ASP A 63 5.04 -16.45 -5.31
CA ASP A 63 3.74 -17.10 -5.51
C ASP A 63 2.95 -17.10 -4.19
N GLY A 64 1.75 -16.54 -4.19
CA GLY A 64 0.96 -16.39 -2.98
C GLY A 64 -0.22 -15.47 -3.12
N LEU A 65 -0.63 -14.92 -1.98
CA LEU A 65 -1.78 -14.04 -1.83
C LEU A 65 -1.32 -12.71 -1.25
N ILE A 66 -1.93 -11.61 -1.67
CA ILE A 66 -1.73 -10.28 -1.10
C ILE A 66 -3.05 -9.57 -0.80
N LYS A 67 -2.96 -8.58 0.08
CA LYS A 67 -3.97 -7.54 0.32
C LYS A 67 -3.29 -6.18 0.40
N PHE A 68 -4.10 -5.13 0.34
CA PHE A 68 -3.67 -3.77 0.64
C PHE A 68 -4.28 -3.34 1.97
N ARG A 69 -3.53 -2.68 2.84
CA ARG A 69 -4.06 -2.18 4.12
C ARG A 69 -3.44 -0.86 4.53
N ILE A 70 -4.14 -0.12 5.36
CA ILE A 70 -3.65 1.16 5.88
C ILE A 70 -2.84 0.93 7.16
N ASN A 71 -1.68 1.59 7.26
CA ASN A 71 -0.92 1.73 8.50
C ASN A 71 -0.52 0.39 9.16
N GLU A 72 -0.23 -0.64 8.37
CA GLU A 72 0.08 -1.99 8.84
C GLU A 72 -1.00 -2.60 9.77
N ASP A 73 -2.24 -2.08 9.69
CA ASP A 73 -3.37 -2.46 10.53
C ASP A 73 -4.51 -3.05 9.69
N TRP A 74 -5.26 -3.96 10.29
CA TRP A 74 -6.35 -4.66 9.60
C TRP A 74 -7.68 -3.89 9.55
N GLY A 75 -7.78 -2.75 10.23
CA GLY A 75 -8.99 -1.95 10.32
C GLY A 75 -9.53 -1.50 8.96
N VAL A 76 -8.65 -1.04 8.07
CA VAL A 76 -8.99 -0.74 6.67
C VAL A 76 -8.09 -1.55 5.76
N ASN A 77 -8.68 -2.51 5.05
CA ASN A 77 -7.98 -3.36 4.10
C ASN A 77 -8.83 -3.59 2.84
N LEU A 78 -8.16 -3.74 1.71
CA LEU A 78 -8.76 -3.97 0.40
C LEU A 78 -8.30 -5.31 -0.17
N GLY A 79 -9.23 -5.99 -0.82
CA GLY A 79 -9.02 -7.18 -1.64
C GLY A 79 -9.74 -7.05 -2.99
N ASP A 80 -9.98 -8.16 -3.66
CA ASP A 80 -10.64 -8.23 -4.97
C ASP A 80 -11.61 -9.43 -5.01
N ASP A 81 -12.89 -9.15 -4.86
CA ASP A 81 -13.96 -10.14 -4.97
C ASP A 81 -14.27 -10.46 -6.43
N GLY A 82 -13.92 -11.68 -6.87
CA GLY A 82 -14.19 -12.14 -8.22
C GLY A 82 -13.03 -11.95 -9.19
N ALA A 83 -11.90 -11.41 -8.72
CA ALA A 83 -10.66 -11.25 -9.48
C ALA A 83 -10.86 -10.39 -10.74
N ASP A 84 -11.61 -9.29 -10.61
CA ASP A 84 -11.94 -8.41 -11.71
C ASP A 84 -11.10 -7.12 -11.77
N GLY A 85 -10.19 -6.94 -10.79
CA GLY A 85 -9.31 -5.78 -10.70
C GLY A 85 -9.90 -4.60 -9.94
N THR A 86 -11.15 -4.70 -9.50
CA THR A 86 -11.81 -3.73 -8.61
C THR A 86 -11.43 -4.05 -7.16
N LEU A 87 -11.35 -3.02 -6.33
CA LEU A 87 -10.99 -3.12 -4.93
C LEU A 87 -12.24 -3.04 -4.04
N GLU A 88 -12.41 -4.04 -3.18
CA GLU A 88 -13.47 -4.06 -2.16
C GLU A 88 -12.88 -4.01 -0.75
N GLU A 89 -13.53 -3.22 0.11
CA GLU A 89 -13.21 -3.22 1.54
C GLU A 89 -13.48 -4.60 2.14
N GLY A 90 -12.42 -5.21 2.68
CA GLY A 90 -12.47 -6.56 3.22
C GLY A 90 -12.63 -7.67 2.17
N GLY A 91 -12.50 -7.37 0.87
CA GLY A 91 -12.64 -8.34 -0.23
C GLY A 91 -11.66 -9.51 -0.17
N ALA A 92 -11.80 -10.46 -1.09
CA ALA A 92 -10.96 -11.66 -1.15
C ALA A 92 -9.48 -11.34 -1.40
N ASP A 93 -8.59 -12.23 -0.95
CA ASP A 93 -7.16 -12.05 -1.17
C ASP A 93 -6.80 -12.14 -2.67
N ILE A 94 -5.87 -11.29 -3.11
CA ILE A 94 -5.44 -11.20 -4.50
C ILE A 94 -4.31 -12.20 -4.75
N ALA A 95 -4.51 -13.11 -5.69
CA ALA A 95 -3.48 -14.06 -6.08
C ALA A 95 -2.39 -13.41 -6.94
N VAL A 96 -1.14 -13.66 -6.59
CA VAL A 96 0.05 -13.17 -7.31
C VAL A 96 1.02 -14.30 -7.58
N THR A 97 1.82 -14.12 -8.63
CA THR A 97 2.94 -15.00 -8.96
C THR A 97 4.26 -14.33 -8.64
N ALA A 98 5.32 -15.13 -8.51
CA ALA A 98 6.66 -14.63 -8.27
C ALA A 98 7.14 -13.71 -9.38
N GLY A 99 7.69 -12.56 -9.00
CA GLY A 99 8.12 -11.53 -9.96
C GLY A 99 8.43 -10.19 -9.30
N THR A 100 8.87 -9.23 -10.10
CA THR A 100 9.01 -7.83 -9.69
C THR A 100 7.95 -7.00 -10.39
N TYR A 101 7.22 -6.19 -9.63
CA TYR A 101 6.08 -5.43 -10.11
C TYR A 101 6.19 -3.96 -9.71
N ASP A 102 5.67 -3.09 -10.58
CA ASP A 102 5.09 -1.84 -10.12
C ASP A 102 3.59 -2.07 -9.89
N ILE A 103 3.08 -1.62 -8.75
CA ILE A 103 1.70 -1.83 -8.33
C ILE A 103 1.07 -0.47 -8.13
N MET A 104 -0.11 -0.27 -8.71
CA MET A 104 -0.86 0.98 -8.61
C MET A 104 -2.22 0.73 -7.97
N LEU A 105 -2.61 1.62 -7.06
CA LEU A 105 -3.99 1.74 -6.56
C LEU A 105 -4.58 3.04 -7.11
N ASP A 106 -5.79 2.98 -7.64
CA ASP A 106 -6.49 4.13 -8.20
C ASP A 106 -7.88 4.27 -7.55
N PHE A 107 -8.07 5.35 -6.81
CA PHE A 107 -9.29 5.73 -6.11
C PHE A 107 -10.04 6.88 -6.79
N SER A 108 -9.70 7.21 -8.05
CA SER A 108 -10.28 8.36 -8.76
C SER A 108 -11.75 8.16 -9.19
N ASP A 109 -12.26 6.93 -9.10
CA ASP A 109 -13.67 6.58 -9.31
C ASP A 109 -14.24 5.88 -8.06
N THR A 110 -15.56 5.79 -8.02
CA THR A 110 -16.38 5.06 -7.05
C THR A 110 -16.13 3.55 -7.02
N ALA A 111 -15.57 2.99 -8.10
CA ALA A 111 -15.07 1.63 -8.18
C ALA A 111 -13.52 1.68 -8.24
N PRO A 112 -12.85 1.70 -7.08
CA PRO A 112 -11.39 1.78 -7.04
C PRO A 112 -10.77 0.53 -7.66
N THR A 113 -9.60 0.66 -8.26
CA THR A 113 -8.94 -0.46 -8.96
C THR A 113 -7.49 -0.60 -8.54
N TYR A 114 -6.91 -1.76 -8.84
CA TYR A 114 -5.46 -1.96 -8.79
C TYR A 114 -4.92 -2.46 -10.12
N THR A 115 -3.62 -2.27 -10.34
CA THR A 115 -2.92 -2.84 -11.48
C THR A 115 -1.56 -3.38 -11.07
N LEU A 116 -1.22 -4.56 -11.58
CA LEU A 116 0.08 -5.22 -11.43
C LEU A 116 0.84 -5.11 -12.76
N ILE A 117 1.90 -4.33 -12.80
CA ILE A 117 2.74 -4.14 -13.99
C ILE A 117 4.06 -4.87 -13.78
N THR A 118 4.27 -5.99 -14.50
CA THR A 118 5.52 -6.75 -14.42
C THR A 118 6.69 -5.97 -15.03
N LYS A 119 7.87 -6.08 -14.42
CA LYS A 119 9.14 -5.58 -14.96
C LYS A 119 9.95 -6.63 -15.71
#